data_AF-A0A7V4MDK2-F1
#
_entry.id   AF-A0A7V4MDK2-F1
#
_cell.length_a   1.000
_cell.length_b   1.000
_cell.length_c   1.000
_cell.angle_alpha   90.00
_cell.angle_beta   90.00
_cell.angle_gamma   90.00
#
_symmetry.space_group_name_H-M   'P 1'
#
loop_
_entity.id
_entity.type
_entity.pdbx_description
1 polymer ?
#
loop_
_entity_poly.entity_id
_entity_poly.type
_entity_poly.pdbx_seq_one_letter_code
_entity_poly.pdbx_strand_id
1 'polypeptide(L)'
;MKRIIYFITFAALLILIAAGCRKNVQYKALIVTGQNTIDWQTSSTLLKQILEESGLFKAVIVNSPESGGNMNSFDPEFGKYDLVVLNYSGDQWSEKTKQDFAGYVNNGGGVVVYHAASSAFPGWKEYEEICGLTGWGGRTEQTGPYIYYNRAGRMVVDSTPGTAGWSGKVRDFEIRMRNPEHPVAKGLSVRWMHPGDVQFARLRGTPQNIEILATAFCDTTGGGTGRDEPVLMTIRYGKGRVFHTTLGFPSGEENIALKCAGFITTLQRGAEWAVSGTVTQVVPPDFPSAAAVSVRTNLKIRTLDENIEGLENYEIGKSTRFYSGIQEEIRRAAGDKEKLLEIEKKLSGLLDKPSVTNEAKKLILRELSWFGTELSVPSIKKLQSVPELKDEADFALERMGIN
;
A
#
# COMPACT_ATOMS: atom_id res chain seq x y z
N MET A 1 -50.68 0.35 23.96
CA MET A 1 -50.04 0.62 22.65
C MET A 1 -49.42 2.02 22.55
N LYS A 2 -50.12 3.12 22.88
CA LYS A 2 -49.56 4.49 22.77
C LYS A 2 -48.25 4.70 23.58
N ARG A 3 -48.14 4.16 24.80
CA ARG A 3 -46.91 4.26 25.64
C ARG A 3 -45.68 3.52 25.07
N ILE A 4 -45.88 2.45 24.29
CA ILE A 4 -44.79 1.67 23.67
C ILE A 4 -44.25 2.41 22.44
N ILE A 5 -45.14 3.07 21.69
CA ILE A 5 -44.77 3.89 20.52
C ILE A 5 -43.90 5.07 20.94
N TYR A 6 -44.24 5.77 22.04
CA TYR A 6 -43.42 6.87 22.56
C TYR A 6 -42.02 6.42 23.02
N PHE A 7 -41.89 5.21 23.59
CA PHE A 7 -40.61 4.66 24.01
C PHE A 7 -39.72 4.28 22.81
N ILE A 8 -40.30 3.71 21.76
CA ILE A 8 -39.58 3.36 20.51
C ILE A 8 -39.15 4.62 19.77
N THR A 9 -40.00 5.67 19.71
CA THR A 9 -39.62 6.95 19.07
C THR A 9 -38.55 7.70 19.85
N PHE A 10 -38.53 7.60 21.19
CA PHE A 10 -37.50 8.26 22.02
C PHE A 10 -36.15 7.52 21.94
N ALA A 11 -36.17 6.18 21.88
CA ALA A 11 -34.96 5.37 21.65
C ALA A 11 -34.36 5.57 20.25
N ALA A 12 -35.20 5.69 19.21
CA ALA A 12 -34.75 5.99 17.85
C ALA A 12 -34.12 7.40 17.75
N LEU A 13 -34.65 8.38 18.49
CA LEU A 13 -34.10 9.74 18.53
C LEU A 13 -32.74 9.79 19.27
N LEU A 14 -32.55 8.99 20.31
CA LEU A 14 -31.27 8.85 21.03
C LEU A 14 -30.18 8.16 20.20
N ILE A 15 -30.53 7.22 19.32
CA ILE A 15 -29.57 6.58 18.39
C ILE A 15 -29.16 7.55 17.27
N LEU A 16 -30.07 8.42 16.81
CA LEU A 16 -29.77 9.45 15.81
C LEU A 16 -28.87 10.58 16.34
N ILE A 17 -28.94 10.92 17.63
CA ILE A 17 -28.07 11.94 18.23
C ILE A 17 -26.64 11.42 18.47
N ALA A 18 -26.45 10.11 18.68
CA ALA A 18 -25.12 9.52 18.84
C ALA A 18 -24.32 9.41 17.53
N ALA A 19 -24.96 9.53 16.36
CA ALA A 19 -24.29 9.52 15.06
C ALA A 19 -23.72 10.90 14.66
N GLY A 20 -24.11 11.97 15.35
CA GLY A 20 -23.85 13.35 14.92
C GLY A 20 -22.54 14.01 15.39
N CYS A 21 -21.67 13.31 16.13
CA CYS A 21 -20.41 13.89 16.62
C CYS A 21 -19.30 12.85 16.84
N ARG A 22 -18.97 12.04 15.82
CA ARG A 22 -17.60 11.51 15.76
C ARG A 22 -16.70 12.64 15.28
N LYS A 23 -16.13 13.38 16.24
CA LYS A 23 -14.90 14.13 15.99
C LYS A 23 -13.96 13.15 15.26
N ASN A 24 -13.57 13.47 14.04
CA ASN A 24 -12.65 12.65 13.26
C ASN A 24 -11.27 12.79 13.92
N VAL A 25 -11.05 12.08 15.03
CA VAL A 25 -9.80 12.15 15.78
C VAL A 25 -8.78 11.40 14.96
N GLN A 26 -7.95 12.15 14.23
CA GLN A 26 -6.82 11.60 13.51
C GLN A 26 -5.76 11.13 14.50
N TYR A 27 -5.22 9.93 14.28
CA TYR A 27 -4.09 9.41 15.02
C TYR A 27 -2.86 10.28 14.78
N LYS A 28 -2.13 10.62 15.83
CA LYS A 28 -0.88 11.38 15.75
C LYS A 28 0.26 10.42 15.41
N ALA A 29 0.93 10.65 14.30
CA ALA A 29 2.09 9.86 13.89
C ALA A 29 3.39 10.68 14.00
N LEU A 30 4.44 10.07 14.54
CA LEU A 30 5.79 10.61 14.55
C LEU A 30 6.66 9.82 13.56
N ILE A 31 7.20 10.48 12.55
CA ILE A 31 8.18 9.90 11.63
C ILE A 31 9.57 10.28 12.14
N VAL A 32 10.30 9.29 12.62
CA VAL A 32 11.66 9.42 13.15
C VAL A 32 12.66 9.22 12.01
N THR A 33 13.47 10.24 11.72
CA THR A 33 14.40 10.26 10.58
C THR A 33 15.62 11.14 10.91
N GLY A 34 16.41 11.52 9.90
CA GLY A 34 17.56 12.42 10.01
C GLY A 34 18.89 11.79 9.61
N GLN A 35 19.00 10.46 9.71
CA GLN A 35 20.13 9.70 9.20
C GLN A 35 19.64 8.37 8.62
N ASN A 36 20.10 8.04 7.41
CA ASN A 36 19.79 6.77 6.76
C ASN A 36 20.81 6.46 5.65
N THR A 37 20.92 5.19 5.27
CA THR A 37 21.73 4.75 4.13
C THR A 37 21.03 4.97 2.79
N ILE A 38 19.75 5.31 2.79
CA ILE A 38 18.93 5.62 1.61
C ILE A 38 18.44 7.08 1.67
N ASP A 39 17.84 7.58 0.58
CA ASP A 39 17.26 8.93 0.53
C ASP A 39 16.08 9.10 1.52
N TRP A 40 16.43 9.51 2.73
CA TRP A 40 15.49 9.67 3.83
C TRP A 40 14.69 10.96 3.74
N GLN A 41 15.19 12.00 3.08
CA GLN A 41 14.47 13.25 2.89
C GLN A 41 13.24 13.03 2.02
N THR A 42 13.43 12.35 0.88
CA THR A 42 12.33 12.01 -0.03
C THR A 42 11.38 11.01 0.61
N SER A 43 11.90 9.91 1.17
CA SER A 43 11.04 8.89 1.77
C SER A 43 10.28 9.41 2.99
N SER A 44 10.86 10.24 3.87
CA SER A 44 10.13 10.80 5.02
C SER A 44 8.98 11.70 4.58
N THR A 45 9.20 12.50 3.53
CA THR A 45 8.16 13.36 2.94
C THR A 45 7.03 12.51 2.33
N LEU A 46 7.36 11.48 1.56
CA LEU A 46 6.37 10.59 0.95
C LEU A 46 5.62 9.76 2.00
N LEU A 47 6.30 9.22 3.03
CA LEU A 47 5.67 8.49 4.13
C LEU A 47 4.65 9.38 4.87
N LYS A 48 5.00 10.64 5.15
CA LYS A 48 4.06 11.62 5.72
C LYS A 48 2.83 11.80 4.83
N GLN A 49 3.04 12.04 3.54
CA GLN A 49 1.94 12.23 2.59
C GLN A 49 1.06 10.98 2.48
N ILE A 50 1.64 9.78 2.43
CA ILE A 50 0.91 8.51 2.38
C ILE A 50 0.05 8.35 3.63
N LEU A 51 0.57 8.58 4.83
CA LEU A 51 -0.21 8.46 6.05
C LEU A 51 -1.36 9.48 6.09
N GLU A 52 -1.09 10.74 5.72
CA GLU A 52 -2.10 11.80 5.75
C GLU A 52 -3.16 11.65 4.66
N GLU A 53 -2.83 11.07 3.51
CA GLU A 53 -3.76 10.79 2.41
C GLU A 53 -4.88 9.83 2.82
N SER A 54 -4.62 8.92 3.77
CA SER A 54 -5.66 8.05 4.33
C SER A 54 -6.76 8.81 5.07
N GLY A 55 -6.51 10.07 5.45
CA GLY A 55 -7.38 10.85 6.33
C GLY A 55 -7.38 10.42 7.80
N LEU A 56 -6.73 9.30 8.14
CA LEU A 56 -6.69 8.73 9.49
C LEU A 56 -5.57 9.30 10.37
N PHE A 57 -4.50 9.83 9.76
CA PHE A 57 -3.31 10.25 10.48
C PHE A 57 -3.00 11.73 10.30
N LYS A 58 -2.40 12.31 11.33
CA LYS A 58 -1.67 13.58 11.26
C LYS A 58 -0.22 13.31 11.63
N ALA A 59 0.68 13.44 10.66
CA ALA A 59 2.07 13.02 10.83
C ALA A 59 3.01 14.21 11.06
N VAL A 60 4.00 14.05 11.93
CA VAL A 60 5.08 15.01 12.18
C VAL A 60 6.40 14.31 11.92
N ILE A 61 7.31 14.98 11.21
CA ILE A 61 8.66 14.49 10.98
C ILE A 61 9.57 15.08 12.05
N VAL A 62 10.39 14.24 12.68
CA VAL A 62 11.45 14.66 13.59
C VAL A 62 12.79 14.17 13.07
N ASN A 63 13.74 15.09 12.94
CA ASN A 63 15.09 14.78 12.48
C ASN A 63 16.01 14.64 13.69
N SER A 64 16.84 13.60 13.68
CA SER A 64 18.03 13.54 14.52
C SER A 64 19.02 14.64 14.13
N PRO A 65 20.03 14.89 14.97
CA PRO A 65 21.29 15.49 14.54
C PRO A 65 21.89 14.75 13.32
N GLU A 66 22.72 15.45 12.56
CA GLU A 66 23.52 14.86 11.49
C GLU A 66 24.47 13.77 12.02
N SER A 67 25.00 12.93 11.13
CA SER A 67 25.92 11.85 11.52
C SER A 67 27.16 12.40 12.22
N GLY A 68 27.55 11.78 13.33
CA GLY A 68 28.60 12.24 14.25
C GLY A 68 28.15 13.34 15.22
N GLY A 69 26.88 13.76 15.15
CA GLY A 69 26.30 14.79 16.02
C GLY A 69 26.01 14.31 17.46
N ASN A 70 25.64 15.25 18.33
CA ASN A 70 25.32 14.95 19.72
C ASN A 70 23.93 14.31 19.86
N MET A 71 23.86 12.98 19.86
CA MET A 71 22.59 12.23 19.98
C MET A 71 21.89 12.37 21.34
N ASN A 72 22.51 12.99 22.35
CA ASN A 72 21.82 13.30 23.61
C ASN A 72 20.82 14.45 23.49
N SER A 73 20.90 15.29 22.44
CA SER A 73 19.89 16.31 22.17
C SER A 73 18.66 15.76 21.43
N PHE A 74 18.73 14.51 20.96
CA PHE A 74 17.63 13.84 20.26
C PHE A 74 16.71 13.12 21.25
N ASP A 75 15.74 13.87 21.79
CA ASP A 75 14.82 13.41 22.84
C ASP A 75 13.34 13.51 22.42
N PRO A 76 12.89 12.72 21.44
CA PRO A 76 11.48 12.72 21.02
C PRO A 76 10.55 12.16 22.13
N GLU A 77 9.48 12.89 22.42
CA GLU A 77 8.45 12.47 23.38
C GLU A 77 7.46 11.48 22.76
N PHE A 78 7.86 10.22 22.62
CA PHE A 78 7.08 9.17 21.95
C PHE A 78 5.64 9.03 22.47
N GLY A 79 5.42 9.19 23.78
CA GLY A 79 4.10 9.05 24.40
C GLY A 79 3.05 10.09 23.97
N LYS A 80 3.43 11.14 23.20
CA LYS A 80 2.50 12.10 22.61
C LYS A 80 1.83 11.61 21.31
N TYR A 81 2.28 10.47 20.79
CA TYR A 81 1.90 9.94 19.48
C TYR A 81 1.26 8.57 19.62
N ASP A 82 0.30 8.30 18.74
CA ASP A 82 -0.37 7.00 18.65
C ASP A 82 0.47 6.01 17.82
N LEU A 83 1.28 6.55 16.88
CA LEU A 83 2.13 5.79 15.96
C LEU A 83 3.54 6.40 15.90
N VAL A 84 4.56 5.55 15.89
CA VAL A 84 5.94 5.90 15.53
C VAL A 84 6.33 5.18 14.25
N VAL A 85 6.80 5.91 13.26
CA VAL A 85 7.30 5.37 11.99
C VAL A 85 8.80 5.55 11.95
N LEU A 86 9.53 4.44 11.88
CA LEU A 86 10.98 4.43 11.83
C LEU A 86 11.44 4.52 10.38
N ASN A 87 12.09 5.64 10.04
CA ASN A 87 12.80 5.85 8.78
C ASN A 87 14.26 6.27 9.07
N TYR A 88 14.94 5.50 9.93
CA TYR A 88 16.25 5.85 10.47
C TYR A 88 17.18 4.64 10.47
N SER A 89 18.43 4.82 10.06
CA SER A 89 19.47 3.78 10.10
C SER A 89 20.89 4.35 10.29
N GLY A 90 21.02 5.33 11.17
CA GLY A 90 22.29 6.00 11.49
C GLY A 90 22.84 5.71 12.87
N ASP A 91 23.46 6.73 13.48
CA ASP A 91 24.11 6.69 14.78
C ASP A 91 23.21 6.19 15.90
N GLN A 92 23.81 5.54 16.89
CA GLN A 92 23.12 5.08 18.09
C GLN A 92 22.44 6.23 18.82
N TRP A 93 21.17 6.04 19.17
CA TRP A 93 20.47 6.97 20.05
C TRP A 93 21.05 6.94 21.47
N SER A 94 20.80 8.00 22.23
CA SER A 94 21.15 8.02 23.65
C SER A 94 20.45 6.90 24.41
N GLU A 95 21.05 6.44 25.51
CA GLU A 95 20.47 5.36 26.32
C GLU A 95 19.06 5.74 26.85
N LYS A 96 18.85 7.01 27.18
CA LYS A 96 17.52 7.53 27.54
C LYS A 96 16.53 7.35 26.39
N THR A 97 16.86 7.81 25.19
CA THR A 97 15.99 7.71 24.01
C THR A 97 15.68 6.25 23.66
N LYS A 98 16.66 5.34 23.83
CA LYS A 98 16.46 3.90 23.66
C LYS A 98 15.44 3.35 24.64
N GLN A 99 15.60 3.67 25.93
CA GLN A 99 14.69 3.23 26.99
C GLN A 99 13.27 3.79 26.81
N ASP A 100 13.15 5.06 26.45
CA ASP A 100 11.86 5.72 26.20
C ASP A 100 11.14 5.10 25.00
N PHE A 101 11.85 4.80 23.91
CA PHE A 101 11.28 4.12 22.76
C PHE A 101 10.83 2.69 23.10
N ALA A 102 11.70 1.88 23.70
CA ALA A 102 11.35 0.51 24.09
C ALA A 102 10.18 0.49 25.09
N GLY A 103 10.16 1.43 26.04
CA GLY A 103 9.07 1.64 26.98
C GLY A 103 7.75 2.01 26.29
N TYR A 104 7.78 2.91 25.30
CA TYR A 104 6.61 3.25 24.48
C TYR A 104 6.01 2.01 23.80
N VAL A 105 6.83 1.19 23.13
CA VAL A 105 6.36 -0.02 22.44
C VAL A 105 5.83 -1.03 23.45
N ASN A 106 6.59 -1.33 24.51
CA ASN A 106 6.19 -2.28 25.55
C ASN A 106 4.83 -1.92 26.18
N ASN A 107 4.53 -0.62 26.32
CA ASN A 107 3.29 -0.13 26.91
C ASN A 107 2.09 -0.03 25.95
N GLY A 108 2.25 -0.41 24.68
CA GLY A 108 1.13 -0.46 23.72
C GLY A 108 1.26 0.49 22.53
N GLY A 109 2.37 1.22 22.42
CA GLY A 109 2.65 2.08 21.28
C GLY A 109 2.65 1.32 19.96
N GLY A 110 2.05 1.92 18.93
CA GLY A 110 2.11 1.41 17.56
C GLY A 110 3.41 1.81 16.89
N VAL A 111 4.02 0.89 16.13
CA VAL A 111 5.23 1.14 15.34
C VAL A 111 5.08 0.68 13.90
N VAL A 112 5.64 1.45 12.97
CA VAL A 112 5.96 0.99 11.62
C VAL A 112 7.47 0.96 11.44
N VAL A 113 8.03 -0.19 11.09
CA VAL A 113 9.43 -0.35 10.66
C VAL A 113 9.43 -0.32 9.14
N TYR A 114 10.03 0.73 8.57
CA TYR A 114 10.07 0.93 7.13
C TYR A 114 11.46 0.61 6.55
N HIS A 115 11.48 -0.33 5.61
CA HIS A 115 12.61 -0.63 4.74
C HIS A 115 13.94 -0.76 5.50
N ALA A 116 14.90 0.15 5.27
CA ALA A 116 16.23 0.12 5.85
C ALA A 116 16.26 0.36 7.37
N ALA A 117 15.15 0.76 8.00
CA ALA A 117 15.09 0.93 9.45
C ALA A 117 15.40 -0.36 10.22
N SER A 118 15.17 -1.53 9.61
CA SER A 118 15.54 -2.82 10.21
C SER A 118 17.05 -3.11 10.16
N SER A 119 17.87 -2.21 9.60
CA SER A 119 19.35 -2.25 9.68
C SER A 119 19.94 -1.47 10.86
N ALA A 120 19.15 -0.57 11.48
CA ALA A 120 19.63 0.32 12.53
C ALA A 120 20.10 -0.43 13.79
N PHE A 121 20.94 0.25 14.57
CA PHE A 121 21.32 -0.12 15.94
C PHE A 121 21.84 -1.56 16.14
N PRO A 122 22.89 -2.00 15.42
CA PRO A 122 23.49 -3.31 15.67
C PRO A 122 23.88 -3.46 17.14
N GLY A 123 23.48 -4.59 17.75
CA GLY A 123 23.76 -4.92 19.15
C GLY A 123 22.72 -4.42 20.16
N TRP A 124 21.72 -3.64 19.75
CA TRP A 124 20.59 -3.28 20.61
C TRP A 124 19.49 -4.33 20.53
N LYS A 125 19.51 -5.30 21.44
CA LYS A 125 18.64 -6.49 21.41
C LYS A 125 17.15 -6.16 21.40
N GLU A 126 16.71 -5.21 22.22
CA GLU A 126 15.29 -4.82 22.30
C GLU A 126 14.81 -4.25 20.96
N TYR A 127 15.64 -3.48 20.25
CA TYR A 127 15.28 -2.96 18.93
C TYR A 127 15.21 -4.08 17.88
N GLU A 128 16.14 -5.04 17.93
CA GLU A 128 16.12 -6.22 17.06
C GLU A 128 14.85 -7.06 17.27
N GLU A 129 14.42 -7.23 18.52
CA GLU A 129 13.17 -7.90 18.88
C GLU A 129 11.93 -7.11 18.43
N ILE A 130 11.92 -5.78 18.58
CA ILE A 130 10.85 -4.91 18.08
C ILE A 130 10.70 -5.02 16.56
N CYS A 131 11.81 -5.08 15.82
CA CYS A 131 11.79 -5.21 14.36
C CYS A 131 11.45 -6.64 13.88
N GLY A 132 11.67 -7.65 14.73
CA GLY A 132 11.50 -9.07 14.42
C GLY A 132 12.62 -9.63 13.54
N LEU A 133 12.78 -9.09 12.34
CA LEU A 133 13.85 -9.45 11.41
C LEU A 133 14.71 -8.22 11.12
N THR A 134 16.03 -8.37 11.19
CA THR A 134 17.01 -7.31 10.97
C THR A 134 18.16 -7.80 10.07
N GLY A 135 18.94 -6.87 9.54
CA GLY A 135 20.06 -7.18 8.64
C GLY A 135 21.19 -6.16 8.73
N TRP A 136 22.29 -6.42 8.03
CA TRP A 136 23.47 -5.55 7.97
C TRP A 136 24.06 -5.24 9.37
N GLY A 137 24.97 -4.25 9.46
CA GLY A 137 25.59 -3.86 10.72
C GLY A 137 26.47 -4.92 11.37
N GLY A 138 27.02 -5.85 10.58
CA GLY A 138 27.85 -6.96 11.08
C GLY A 138 27.06 -8.08 11.74
N ARG A 139 25.73 -8.10 11.62
CA ARG A 139 24.87 -9.16 12.14
C ARG A 139 25.08 -10.49 11.43
N THR A 140 24.89 -11.56 12.18
CA THR A 140 25.19 -12.95 11.85
C THR A 140 24.16 -13.86 12.52
N GLU A 141 24.44 -15.16 12.61
CA GLU A 141 23.62 -16.09 13.38
C GLU A 141 23.47 -15.80 14.87
N GLN A 142 24.34 -14.95 15.44
CA GLN A 142 24.18 -14.49 16.81
C GLN A 142 22.92 -13.61 17.01
N THR A 143 22.38 -12.99 15.95
CA THR A 143 21.15 -12.19 16.00
C THR A 143 19.87 -13.07 16.03
N GLY A 144 19.96 -14.32 15.60
CA GLY A 144 18.80 -15.22 15.49
C GLY A 144 18.72 -15.89 14.12
N PRO A 145 17.86 -16.90 13.93
CA PRO A 145 17.77 -17.68 12.68
C PRO A 145 17.29 -16.85 11.49
N TYR A 146 17.51 -17.37 10.27
CA TYR A 146 16.74 -16.95 9.11
C TYR A 146 15.30 -17.45 9.24
N ILE A 147 14.34 -16.66 8.74
CA ILE A 147 12.94 -17.05 8.64
C ILE A 147 12.49 -16.80 7.21
N TYR A 148 12.06 -17.86 6.52
CA TYR A 148 11.65 -17.78 5.12
C TYR A 148 10.64 -18.87 4.78
N TYR A 149 10.07 -18.81 3.57
CA TYR A 149 9.23 -19.88 3.04
C TYR A 149 9.99 -20.68 1.98
N ASN A 150 9.91 -22.01 2.08
CA ASN A 150 10.48 -22.89 1.07
C ASN A 150 9.53 -23.06 -0.13
N ARG A 151 10.00 -23.74 -1.18
CA ARG A 151 9.22 -24.01 -2.40
C ARG A 151 7.92 -24.79 -2.18
N ALA A 152 7.82 -25.54 -1.08
CA ALA A 152 6.61 -26.25 -0.69
C ALA A 152 5.62 -25.36 0.09
N GLY A 153 5.88 -24.06 0.20
CA GLY A 153 5.01 -23.11 0.89
C GLY A 153 5.04 -23.24 2.42
N ARG A 154 6.06 -23.89 2.98
CA ARG A 154 6.23 -24.05 4.44
C ARG A 154 7.20 -23.02 4.98
N MET A 155 6.84 -22.40 6.10
CA MET A 155 7.76 -21.55 6.86
C MET A 155 8.90 -22.41 7.41
N VAL A 156 10.13 -21.91 7.29
CA VAL A 156 11.36 -22.52 7.74
C VAL A 156 12.06 -21.55 8.67
N VAL A 157 12.51 -22.07 9.82
CA VAL A 157 13.40 -21.39 10.76
C VAL A 157 14.76 -22.07 10.64
N ASP A 158 15.77 -21.33 10.18
CA ASP A 158 17.08 -21.87 9.78
C ASP A 158 18.19 -21.20 10.58
N SER A 159 18.80 -21.96 11.49
CA SER A 159 19.88 -21.52 12.37
C SER A 159 21.28 -21.78 11.80
N THR A 160 21.41 -22.19 10.52
CA THR A 160 22.73 -22.38 9.90
C THR A 160 23.58 -21.10 9.99
N PRO A 161 24.90 -21.14 10.22
CA PRO A 161 25.71 -19.93 10.29
C PRO A 161 25.66 -19.07 9.02
N GLY A 162 25.76 -17.75 9.16
CA GLY A 162 25.80 -16.83 8.02
C GLY A 162 25.44 -15.39 8.35
N THR A 163 25.81 -14.46 7.46
CA THR A 163 25.54 -13.03 7.61
C THR A 163 24.04 -12.71 7.55
N ALA A 164 23.64 -11.62 8.20
CA ALA A 164 22.29 -11.08 8.08
C ALA A 164 22.23 -9.95 7.05
N GLY A 165 21.22 -9.98 6.19
CA GLY A 165 20.96 -8.96 5.19
C GLY A 165 21.62 -9.25 3.84
N TRP A 166 20.83 -9.04 2.80
CA TRP A 166 21.20 -9.02 1.40
C TRP A 166 20.15 -8.19 0.67
N SER A 167 20.56 -7.44 -0.35
CA SER A 167 19.63 -6.72 -1.22
C SER A 167 19.91 -7.05 -2.69
N GLY A 168 18.83 -7.18 -3.46
CA GLY A 168 18.90 -7.40 -4.90
C GLY A 168 19.04 -6.10 -5.70
N LYS A 169 19.12 -6.25 -7.02
CA LYS A 169 18.96 -5.12 -7.95
C LYS A 169 17.50 -4.64 -7.97
N VAL A 170 17.30 -3.37 -8.34
CA VAL A 170 15.98 -2.79 -8.56
C VAL A 170 15.24 -3.57 -9.64
N ARG A 171 14.06 -4.07 -9.31
CA ARG A 171 13.19 -4.83 -10.24
C ARG A 171 11.75 -4.88 -9.75
N ASP A 172 10.87 -5.31 -10.65
CA ASP A 172 9.52 -5.70 -10.28
C ASP A 172 9.52 -7.12 -9.70
N PHE A 173 8.64 -7.38 -8.74
CA PHE A 173 8.45 -8.73 -8.20
C PHE A 173 7.04 -8.99 -7.68
N GLU A 174 6.62 -10.25 -7.79
CA GLU A 174 5.36 -10.73 -7.23
C GLU A 174 5.47 -10.86 -5.70
N ILE A 175 4.48 -10.28 -5.02
CA ILE A 175 4.21 -10.45 -3.60
C ILE A 175 3.16 -11.55 -3.43
N ARG A 176 3.39 -12.45 -2.48
CA ARG A 176 2.50 -13.58 -2.16
C ARG A 176 2.03 -13.47 -0.72
N MET A 177 0.71 -13.40 -0.53
CA MET A 177 0.11 -13.36 0.80
C MET A 177 0.25 -14.74 1.47
N ARG A 178 0.67 -14.73 2.74
CA ARG A 178 0.79 -15.92 3.60
C ARG A 178 -0.32 -15.98 4.65
N ASN A 179 -0.80 -14.83 5.11
CA ASN A 179 -2.00 -14.75 5.93
C ASN A 179 -2.99 -13.72 5.37
N PRO A 180 -3.90 -14.12 4.45
CA PRO A 180 -4.92 -13.22 3.89
C PRO A 180 -6.03 -12.85 4.88
N GLU A 181 -6.17 -13.54 6.02
CA GLU A 181 -7.22 -13.27 7.01
C GLU A 181 -6.82 -12.20 8.03
N HIS A 182 -5.53 -11.90 8.15
CA HIS A 182 -5.04 -10.83 9.04
C HIS A 182 -5.67 -9.48 8.67
N PRO A 183 -6.08 -8.61 9.62
CA PRO A 183 -6.77 -7.34 9.31
C PRO A 183 -6.09 -6.47 8.24
N VAL A 184 -4.75 -6.40 8.25
CA VAL A 184 -3.96 -5.67 7.24
C VAL A 184 -4.15 -6.25 5.82
N ALA A 185 -4.23 -7.57 5.72
CA ALA A 185 -4.27 -8.33 4.48
C ALA A 185 -5.69 -8.61 3.96
N LYS A 186 -6.70 -8.48 4.83
CA LYS A 186 -8.07 -8.92 4.54
C LYS A 186 -8.64 -8.25 3.29
N GLY A 187 -9.09 -9.08 2.35
CA GLY A 187 -9.66 -8.69 1.06
C GLY A 187 -8.65 -8.26 0.00
N LEU A 188 -7.35 -8.19 0.29
CA LEU A 188 -6.33 -7.89 -0.71
C LEU A 188 -6.11 -9.08 -1.64
N SER A 189 -5.60 -8.81 -2.85
CA SER A 189 -5.18 -9.86 -3.79
C SER A 189 -4.17 -10.79 -3.12
N VAL A 190 -4.39 -12.11 -3.19
CA VAL A 190 -3.46 -13.11 -2.63
C VAL A 190 -2.09 -13.11 -3.33
N ARG A 191 -2.02 -12.56 -4.54
CA ARG A 191 -0.81 -12.32 -5.32
C ARG A 191 -0.91 -10.97 -6.03
N TRP A 192 0.15 -10.17 -5.97
CA TRP A 192 0.18 -8.85 -6.59
C TRP A 192 1.58 -8.40 -6.97
N MET A 193 1.71 -7.60 -8.04
CA MET A 193 3.00 -7.11 -8.51
C MET A 193 3.41 -5.80 -7.83
N HIS A 194 4.65 -5.76 -7.34
CA HIS A 194 5.29 -4.58 -6.77
C HIS A 194 6.38 -4.06 -7.72
N PRO A 195 6.37 -2.76 -8.11
CA PRO A 195 7.29 -2.20 -9.09
C PRO A 195 8.60 -1.70 -8.48
N GLY A 196 9.69 -1.85 -9.25
CA GLY A 196 10.91 -1.04 -9.15
C GLY A 196 11.50 -0.89 -7.75
N ASP A 197 11.69 -1.99 -7.04
CA ASP A 197 12.18 -1.99 -5.65
C ASP A 197 13.40 -2.93 -5.46
N VAL A 198 14.13 -2.77 -4.36
CA VAL A 198 15.20 -3.68 -3.96
C VAL A 198 14.65 -4.71 -2.97
N GLN A 199 14.65 -5.97 -3.38
CA GLN A 199 14.20 -7.03 -2.50
C GLN A 199 15.24 -7.34 -1.42
N PHE A 200 14.82 -7.38 -0.17
CA PHE A 200 15.64 -7.86 0.95
C PHE A 200 15.58 -9.39 1.07
N ALA A 201 16.69 -9.99 1.48
CA ALA A 201 16.79 -11.41 1.80
C ALA A 201 17.74 -11.62 2.99
N ARG A 202 17.74 -12.85 3.54
CA ARG A 202 18.67 -13.26 4.61
C ARG A 202 18.57 -12.37 5.86
N LEU A 203 17.41 -11.77 6.11
CA LEU A 203 17.19 -11.09 7.39
C LEU A 203 17.14 -12.15 8.51
N ARG A 204 17.60 -11.75 9.70
CA ARG A 204 17.71 -12.61 10.86
C ARG A 204 17.02 -12.00 12.06
N GLY A 205 16.50 -12.86 12.92
CA GLY A 205 16.00 -12.43 14.21
C GLY A 205 15.15 -13.49 14.88
N THR A 206 14.44 -13.06 15.92
CA THR A 206 13.78 -13.93 16.88
C THR A 206 12.40 -14.32 16.35
N PRO A 207 12.14 -15.60 16.02
CA PRO A 207 10.87 -16.02 15.40
C PRO A 207 9.66 -15.85 16.33
N GLN A 208 9.90 -15.74 17.63
CA GLN A 208 8.84 -15.55 18.61
C GLN A 208 8.13 -14.22 18.33
N ASN A 209 6.80 -14.28 18.26
CA ASN A 209 5.91 -13.13 18.06
C ASN A 209 5.92 -12.50 16.65
N ILE A 210 6.59 -13.12 15.66
CA ILE A 210 6.53 -12.68 14.26
C ILE A 210 5.40 -13.40 13.53
N GLU A 211 4.56 -12.63 12.85
CA GLU A 211 3.56 -13.14 11.92
C GLU A 211 3.87 -12.65 10.51
N ILE A 212 4.23 -13.56 9.60
CA ILE A 212 4.52 -13.21 8.21
C ILE A 212 3.21 -13.06 7.44
N LEU A 213 2.95 -11.85 6.95
CA LEU A 213 1.76 -11.53 6.17
C LEU A 213 1.97 -11.81 4.68
N ALA A 214 3.17 -11.51 4.17
CA ALA A 214 3.51 -11.72 2.78
C ALA A 214 5.00 -11.98 2.56
N THR A 215 5.32 -12.67 1.47
CA THR A 215 6.68 -12.97 1.02
C THR A 215 6.86 -12.62 -0.46
N ALA A 216 8.10 -12.45 -0.90
CA ALA A 216 8.46 -12.38 -2.32
C ALA A 216 9.52 -13.42 -2.67
N PHE A 217 9.45 -13.99 -3.88
CA PHE A 217 10.47 -14.94 -4.34
C PHE A 217 11.79 -14.21 -4.65
N CYS A 218 12.85 -14.59 -3.93
CA CYS A 218 14.20 -14.07 -4.12
C CYS A 218 14.93 -14.89 -5.19
N ASP A 219 14.99 -14.34 -6.40
CA ASP A 219 15.62 -14.99 -7.55
C ASP A 219 17.12 -15.25 -7.32
N THR A 220 17.61 -16.42 -7.74
CA THR A 220 19.01 -16.81 -7.54
C THR A 220 19.98 -16.04 -8.44
N THR A 221 19.49 -15.40 -9.50
CA THR A 221 20.29 -14.57 -10.40
C THR A 221 20.89 -13.39 -9.62
N GLY A 222 22.20 -13.21 -9.73
CA GLY A 222 22.90 -12.16 -8.99
C GLY A 222 23.05 -12.45 -7.48
N GLY A 223 22.93 -13.72 -7.06
CA GLY A 223 23.28 -14.15 -5.71
C GLY A 223 22.14 -14.14 -4.69
N GLY A 224 20.87 -14.07 -5.14
CA GLY A 224 19.72 -14.23 -4.26
C GLY A 224 19.55 -15.67 -3.77
N THR A 225 18.57 -15.90 -2.89
CA THR A 225 18.52 -17.09 -2.04
C THR A 225 17.75 -18.27 -2.64
N GLY A 226 16.90 -18.05 -3.65
CA GLY A 226 15.96 -19.06 -4.13
C GLY A 226 14.85 -19.38 -3.13
N ARG A 227 14.65 -18.53 -2.11
CA ARG A 227 13.63 -18.64 -1.05
C ARG A 227 12.52 -17.63 -1.28
N ASP A 228 11.36 -17.87 -0.67
CA ASP A 228 10.34 -16.85 -0.50
C ASP A 228 10.66 -16.06 0.77
N GLU A 229 11.19 -14.84 0.62
CA GLU A 229 11.68 -14.00 1.72
C GLU A 229 10.53 -13.14 2.27
N PRO A 230 10.41 -12.94 3.60
CA PRO A 230 9.39 -12.07 4.20
C PRO A 230 9.52 -10.62 3.73
N VAL A 231 8.40 -10.01 3.35
CA VAL A 231 8.35 -8.60 2.90
C VAL A 231 7.32 -7.76 3.67
N LEU A 232 6.29 -8.40 4.21
CA LEU A 232 5.33 -7.79 5.14
C LEU A 232 5.17 -8.72 6.35
N MET A 233 5.36 -8.17 7.54
CA MET A 233 5.22 -8.93 8.78
C MET A 233 4.66 -8.06 9.90
N THR A 234 4.12 -8.71 10.92
CA THR A 234 3.79 -8.05 12.18
C THR A 234 4.57 -8.65 13.33
N ILE A 235 4.84 -7.83 14.34
CA ILE A 235 5.56 -8.23 15.55
C ILE A 235 4.79 -7.75 16.77
N ARG A 236 4.75 -8.57 17.82
CA ARG A 236 4.29 -8.16 19.16
C ARG A 236 5.48 -8.00 20.10
N TYR A 237 5.54 -6.87 20.77
CA TYR A 237 6.53 -6.56 21.80
C TYR A 237 5.83 -5.92 22.99
N GLY A 238 5.79 -6.64 24.13
CA GLY A 238 4.91 -6.27 25.24
C GLY A 238 3.45 -6.15 24.79
N LYS A 239 2.85 -4.99 25.02
CA LYS A 239 1.48 -4.65 24.54
C LYS A 239 1.47 -4.01 23.16
N GLY A 240 2.65 -3.64 22.63
CA GLY A 240 2.82 -2.94 21.38
C GLY A 240 2.52 -3.78 20.15
N ARG A 241 2.26 -3.09 19.04
CA ARG A 241 2.07 -3.68 17.72
C ARG A 241 3.02 -3.03 16.74
N VAL A 242 3.78 -3.86 16.04
CA VAL A 242 4.72 -3.40 15.03
C VAL A 242 4.30 -3.96 13.69
N PHE A 243 4.16 -3.08 12.71
CA PHE A 243 4.08 -3.46 11.30
C PHE A 243 5.44 -3.22 10.65
N HIS A 244 6.03 -4.25 10.06
CA HIS A 244 7.32 -4.15 9.39
C HIS A 244 7.15 -4.48 7.91
N THR A 245 7.52 -3.51 7.07
CA THR A 245 7.61 -3.68 5.61
C THR A 245 9.05 -3.51 5.16
N THR A 246 9.54 -4.44 4.34
CA THR A 246 10.84 -4.32 3.68
C THR A 246 10.74 -3.60 2.33
N LEU A 247 9.56 -3.13 1.94
CA LEU A 247 9.29 -2.52 0.64
C LEU A 247 9.49 -1.01 0.69
N GLY A 248 9.61 -0.40 -0.49
CA GLY A 248 9.52 1.04 -0.70
C GLY A 248 10.86 1.74 -0.87
N PHE A 249 11.85 1.15 -1.55
CA PHE A 249 13.13 1.83 -1.77
C PHE A 249 12.97 3.16 -2.53
N PRO A 250 13.43 4.30 -1.99
CA PRO A 250 13.39 5.58 -2.67
C PRO A 250 14.45 5.59 -3.77
N SER A 251 14.06 5.26 -4.99
CA SER A 251 14.97 5.18 -6.13
C SER A 251 14.35 5.64 -7.44
N GLY A 252 15.23 6.11 -8.32
CA GLY A 252 14.86 6.76 -9.58
C GLY A 252 14.18 8.12 -9.34
N GLU A 253 13.98 8.87 -10.42
CA GLU A 253 13.33 10.18 -10.35
C GLU A 253 11.87 10.08 -9.88
N GLU A 254 11.19 8.97 -10.19
CA GLU A 254 9.77 8.79 -9.89
C GLU A 254 9.47 8.18 -8.52
N ASN A 255 10.46 7.58 -7.83
CA ASN A 255 10.26 6.86 -6.57
C ASN A 255 9.14 5.80 -6.66
N ILE A 256 9.15 4.99 -7.72
CA ILE A 256 8.01 4.16 -8.13
C ILE A 256 7.59 3.14 -7.06
N ALA A 257 8.53 2.58 -6.30
CA ALA A 257 8.24 1.65 -5.21
C ALA A 257 7.38 2.29 -4.11
N LEU A 258 7.67 3.55 -3.75
CA LEU A 258 6.89 4.33 -2.78
C LEU A 258 5.53 4.77 -3.32
N LYS A 259 5.40 4.85 -4.64
CA LYS A 259 4.15 5.19 -5.34
C LYS A 259 3.30 3.96 -5.69
N CYS A 260 3.76 2.75 -5.41
CA CYS A 260 3.00 1.53 -5.64
C CYS A 260 1.72 1.54 -4.79
N ALA A 261 0.56 1.32 -5.41
CA ALA A 261 -0.72 1.24 -4.72
C ALA A 261 -0.71 0.12 -3.66
N GLY A 262 -0.02 -0.99 -3.93
CA GLY A 262 0.14 -2.09 -2.96
C GLY A 262 0.96 -1.70 -1.73
N PHE A 263 2.08 -1.00 -1.93
CA PHE A 263 2.88 -0.45 -0.84
C PHE A 263 2.08 0.57 -0.02
N ILE A 264 1.47 1.56 -0.68
CA ILE A 264 0.70 2.61 -0.01
C ILE A 264 -0.43 1.98 0.84
N THR A 265 -1.21 1.07 0.25
CA THR A 265 -2.33 0.41 0.93
C THR A 265 -1.86 -0.39 2.13
N THR A 266 -0.81 -1.19 1.99
CA THR A 266 -0.34 -2.06 3.08
C THR A 266 0.35 -1.25 4.18
N LEU A 267 1.04 -0.15 3.85
CA LEU A 267 1.59 0.79 4.82
C LEU A 267 0.49 1.47 5.64
N GLN A 268 -0.54 2.03 4.98
CA GLN A 268 -1.65 2.71 5.67
C GLN A 268 -2.46 1.74 6.54
N ARG A 269 -2.75 0.53 6.05
CA ARG A 269 -3.45 -0.51 6.84
C ARG A 269 -2.59 -1.05 7.98
N GLY A 270 -1.29 -1.24 7.73
CA GLY A 270 -0.32 -1.65 8.73
C GLY A 270 -0.19 -0.63 9.87
N ALA A 271 -0.13 0.66 9.53
CA ALA A 271 -0.15 1.76 10.47
C ALA A 271 -1.44 1.80 11.31
N GLU A 272 -2.61 1.70 10.69
CA GLU A 272 -3.91 1.67 11.39
C GLU A 272 -4.01 0.47 12.35
N TRP A 273 -3.55 -0.69 11.90
CA TRP A 273 -3.52 -1.89 12.72
C TRP A 273 -2.51 -1.76 13.87
N ALA A 274 -1.35 -1.15 13.65
CA ALA A 274 -0.37 -0.93 14.71
C ALA A 274 -0.98 -0.07 15.83
N VAL A 275 -1.74 0.97 15.49
CA VAL A 275 -2.41 1.81 16.48
C VAL A 275 -3.62 1.13 17.13
N SER A 276 -4.53 0.53 16.36
CA SER A 276 -5.85 0.14 16.86
C SER A 276 -6.07 -1.37 17.02
N GLY A 277 -5.22 -2.19 16.39
CA GLY A 277 -5.41 -3.64 16.26
C GLY A 277 -6.45 -4.03 15.20
N THR A 278 -7.08 -3.07 14.52
CA THR A 278 -8.11 -3.27 13.49
C THR A 278 -7.78 -2.48 12.24
N VAL A 279 -8.49 -2.76 11.14
CA VAL A 279 -8.39 -2.02 9.88
C VAL A 279 -9.80 -1.67 9.41
N THR A 280 -10.08 -0.39 9.23
CA THR A 280 -11.37 0.13 8.74
C THR A 280 -11.31 0.55 7.27
N GLN A 281 -10.11 0.69 6.72
CA GLN A 281 -9.89 1.05 5.32
C GLN A 281 -10.41 -0.04 4.37
N VAL A 282 -11.25 0.34 3.40
CA VAL A 282 -11.70 -0.55 2.32
C VAL A 282 -10.55 -0.91 1.38
N VAL A 283 -10.68 -2.00 0.64
CA VAL A 283 -9.70 -2.36 -0.40
C VAL A 283 -9.81 -1.34 -1.54
N PRO A 284 -8.73 -0.63 -1.90
CA PRO A 284 -8.82 0.37 -2.94
C PRO A 284 -8.97 -0.30 -4.32
N PRO A 285 -9.67 0.38 -5.27
CA PRO A 285 -9.93 -0.14 -6.61
C PRO A 285 -8.66 -0.48 -7.38
N ASP A 286 -7.62 0.31 -7.14
CA ASP A 286 -6.34 0.23 -7.84
C ASP A 286 -5.32 -0.67 -7.14
N PHE A 287 -5.75 -1.51 -6.19
CA PHE A 287 -4.83 -2.49 -5.57
C PHE A 287 -4.26 -3.42 -6.66
N PRO A 288 -2.93 -3.64 -6.71
CA PRO A 288 -2.34 -4.40 -7.81
C PRO A 288 -2.81 -5.87 -7.85
N SER A 289 -2.70 -6.47 -9.02
CA SER A 289 -2.94 -7.90 -9.24
C SER A 289 -1.64 -8.60 -9.62
N ALA A 290 -1.68 -9.93 -9.76
CA ALA A 290 -0.54 -10.69 -10.26
C ALA A 290 -0.19 -10.36 -11.73
N ALA A 291 -1.11 -9.73 -12.47
CA ALA A 291 -0.91 -9.43 -13.89
C ALA A 291 -0.19 -8.11 -14.14
N ALA A 292 -0.30 -7.13 -13.25
CA ALA A 292 0.24 -5.79 -13.48
C ALA A 292 0.47 -5.01 -12.18
N VAL A 293 1.47 -4.15 -12.22
CA VAL A 293 1.74 -3.13 -11.20
C VAL A 293 0.69 -2.03 -11.24
N SER A 294 0.47 -1.37 -10.10
CA SER A 294 -0.38 -0.18 -10.01
C SER A 294 0.38 0.91 -9.25
N VAL A 295 0.46 2.11 -9.85
CA VAL A 295 1.27 3.23 -9.36
C VAL A 295 0.43 4.49 -9.31
N ARG A 296 0.57 5.25 -8.22
CA ARG A 296 -0.10 6.52 -7.94
C ARG A 296 0.86 7.68 -8.09
N THR A 297 0.83 8.38 -9.22
CA THR A 297 1.78 9.47 -9.55
C THR A 297 1.82 10.58 -8.50
N ASN A 298 0.68 10.85 -7.85
CA ASN A 298 0.51 11.84 -6.77
C ASN A 298 0.09 11.20 -5.43
N LEU A 299 0.43 9.91 -5.22
CA LEU A 299 0.05 9.11 -4.04
C LEU A 299 -1.45 8.86 -3.84
N LYS A 300 -2.30 9.45 -4.70
CA LYS A 300 -3.76 9.31 -4.68
C LYS A 300 -4.24 8.33 -5.74
N ILE A 301 -5.37 7.71 -5.45
CA ILE A 301 -6.14 6.93 -6.42
C ILE A 301 -6.56 7.87 -7.55
N ARG A 302 -6.39 7.44 -8.80
CA ARG A 302 -6.87 8.19 -9.96
C ARG A 302 -8.40 8.23 -9.97
N THR A 303 -8.94 9.42 -10.11
CA THR A 303 -10.37 9.66 -10.31
C THR A 303 -10.83 9.12 -11.67
N LEU A 304 -12.14 8.92 -11.82
CA LEU A 304 -12.74 8.58 -13.12
C LEU A 304 -12.35 9.60 -14.20
N ASP A 305 -12.35 10.89 -13.88
CA ASP A 305 -12.01 11.95 -14.82
C ASP A 305 -10.53 11.90 -15.25
N GLU A 306 -9.61 11.70 -14.31
CA GLU A 306 -8.17 11.51 -14.64
C GLU A 306 -7.95 10.24 -15.47
N ASN A 307 -8.72 9.17 -15.24
CA ASN A 307 -8.65 7.97 -16.05
C ASN A 307 -9.17 8.19 -17.47
N ILE A 308 -10.26 8.95 -17.62
CA ILE A 308 -10.83 9.33 -18.90
C ILE A 308 -9.87 10.22 -19.69
N GLU A 309 -9.32 11.25 -19.06
CA GLU A 309 -8.32 12.15 -19.67
C GLU A 309 -7.07 11.37 -20.11
N GLY A 310 -6.56 10.49 -19.25
CA GLY A 310 -5.38 9.67 -19.56
C GLY A 310 -5.62 8.65 -20.68
N LEU A 311 -6.86 8.23 -20.90
CA LEU A 311 -7.21 7.30 -21.98
C LEU A 311 -7.23 7.99 -23.36
N GLU A 312 -7.48 9.30 -23.43
CA GLU A 312 -7.71 10.01 -24.70
C GLU A 312 -6.60 9.79 -25.74
N ASN A 313 -5.36 9.68 -25.28
CA ASN A 313 -4.16 9.56 -26.13
C ASN A 313 -3.57 8.13 -26.16
N TYR A 314 -4.38 7.11 -25.82
CA TYR A 314 -3.93 5.73 -25.83
C TYR A 314 -3.56 5.25 -27.23
N GLU A 315 -2.47 4.52 -27.35
CA GLU A 315 -2.01 3.88 -28.59
C GLU A 315 -1.51 2.48 -28.23
N ILE A 316 -1.53 1.57 -29.21
CA ILE A 316 -0.98 0.22 -29.02
C ILE A 316 0.47 0.31 -28.53
N GLY A 317 0.78 -0.44 -27.47
CA GLY A 317 2.09 -0.44 -26.81
C GLY A 317 2.22 0.55 -25.65
N LYS A 318 1.30 1.50 -25.48
CA LYS A 318 1.21 2.31 -24.25
C LYS A 318 0.55 1.50 -23.12
N SER A 319 0.78 1.95 -21.89
CA SER A 319 0.15 1.34 -20.70
C SER A 319 -1.38 1.46 -20.74
N THR A 320 -2.08 0.36 -20.45
CA THR A 320 -3.55 0.32 -20.30
C THR A 320 -4.03 0.71 -18.90
N ARG A 321 -3.18 1.36 -18.08
CA ARG A 321 -3.50 1.70 -16.68
C ARG A 321 -4.75 2.57 -16.51
N PHE A 322 -5.00 3.49 -17.44
CA PHE A 322 -6.15 4.39 -17.42
C PHE A 322 -7.44 3.64 -17.75
N TYR A 323 -7.40 2.83 -18.80
CA TYR A 323 -8.47 1.91 -19.17
C TYR A 323 -8.82 0.95 -18.03
N SER A 324 -7.82 0.34 -17.40
CA SER A 324 -8.03 -0.57 -16.25
C SER A 324 -8.71 0.15 -15.07
N GLY A 325 -8.41 1.45 -14.87
CA GLY A 325 -9.08 2.29 -13.88
C GLY A 325 -10.56 2.49 -14.20
N ILE A 326 -10.90 2.76 -15.47
CA ILE A 326 -12.29 2.88 -15.91
C ILE A 326 -13.06 1.57 -15.71
N GLN A 327 -12.45 0.43 -16.05
CA GLN A 327 -13.08 -0.89 -15.86
C GLN A 327 -13.42 -1.19 -14.40
N GLU A 328 -12.58 -0.74 -13.46
CA GLU A 328 -12.84 -0.90 -12.03
C GLU A 328 -13.95 0.02 -11.54
N GLU A 329 -14.02 1.27 -12.01
CA GLU A 329 -15.15 2.17 -11.72
C GLU A 329 -16.48 1.59 -12.23
N ILE A 330 -16.50 1.01 -13.44
CA ILE A 330 -17.67 0.30 -13.99
C ILE A 330 -18.05 -0.88 -13.08
N ARG A 331 -17.08 -1.69 -12.67
CA ARG A 331 -17.34 -2.87 -11.81
C ARG A 331 -17.93 -2.47 -10.45
N ARG A 332 -17.45 -1.38 -9.84
CA ARG A 332 -17.98 -0.86 -8.57
C ARG A 332 -19.36 -0.26 -8.71
N ALA A 333 -19.64 0.35 -9.86
CA ALA A 333 -20.95 0.88 -10.19
C ALA A 333 -21.96 -0.21 -10.61
N ALA A 334 -21.58 -1.50 -10.68
CA ALA A 334 -22.45 -2.58 -11.19
C ALA A 334 -23.83 -2.67 -10.50
N GLY A 335 -23.92 -2.29 -9.22
CA GLY A 335 -25.18 -2.23 -8.47
C GLY A 335 -25.83 -0.85 -8.40
N ASP A 336 -25.26 0.16 -9.07
CA ASP A 336 -25.59 1.57 -8.96
C ASP A 336 -25.88 2.16 -10.35
N LYS A 337 -27.16 2.15 -10.73
CA LYS A 337 -27.62 2.55 -12.06
C LYS A 337 -27.25 4.00 -12.39
N GLU A 338 -27.32 4.91 -11.41
CA GLU A 338 -27.02 6.32 -11.63
C GLU A 338 -25.54 6.53 -11.95
N LYS A 339 -24.65 5.84 -11.23
CA LYS A 339 -23.21 5.89 -11.53
C LYS A 339 -22.85 5.25 -12.85
N LEU A 340 -23.46 4.13 -13.21
CA LEU A 340 -23.22 3.52 -14.54
C LEU A 340 -23.63 4.48 -15.66
N LEU A 341 -24.75 5.18 -15.51
CA LEU A 341 -25.20 6.17 -16.49
C LEU A 341 -24.24 7.37 -16.57
N GLU A 342 -23.68 7.81 -15.44
CA GLU A 342 -22.65 8.86 -15.42
C GLU A 342 -21.39 8.42 -16.18
N ILE A 343 -20.90 7.20 -15.92
CA ILE A 343 -19.74 6.62 -16.62
C ILE A 343 -20.05 6.51 -18.11
N GLU A 344 -21.20 5.96 -18.49
CA GLU A 344 -21.64 5.83 -19.88
C GLU A 344 -21.62 7.19 -20.59
N LYS A 345 -22.18 8.22 -19.96
CA LYS A 345 -22.23 9.58 -20.51
C LYS A 345 -20.83 10.13 -20.78
N LYS A 346 -19.90 9.95 -19.83
CA LYS A 346 -18.53 10.45 -20.00
C LYS A 346 -17.78 9.67 -21.09
N LEU A 347 -17.93 8.34 -21.15
CA LEU A 347 -17.32 7.50 -22.19
C LEU A 347 -17.89 7.77 -23.58
N SER A 348 -19.21 7.92 -23.70
CA SER A 348 -19.86 8.32 -24.96
C SER A 348 -19.36 9.68 -25.45
N GLY A 349 -19.16 10.63 -24.53
CA GLY A 349 -18.58 11.93 -24.86
C GLY A 349 -17.16 11.85 -25.43
N LEU A 350 -16.34 10.87 -25.03
CA LEU A 350 -15.01 10.67 -25.62
C LEU A 350 -15.08 10.17 -27.07
N LEU A 351 -16.06 9.33 -27.42
CA LEU A 351 -16.22 8.84 -28.79
C LEU A 351 -16.43 9.99 -29.79
N ASP A 352 -17.18 11.02 -29.37
CA ASP A 352 -17.48 12.21 -30.17
C ASP A 352 -16.29 13.19 -30.30
N LYS A 353 -15.25 13.07 -29.48
CA LYS A 353 -14.08 13.97 -29.53
C LYS A 353 -13.16 13.60 -30.71
N PRO A 354 -12.81 14.55 -31.60
CA PRO A 354 -11.85 14.29 -32.68
C PRO A 354 -10.41 14.08 -32.19
N SER A 355 -10.05 14.65 -31.03
CA SER A 355 -8.70 14.55 -30.46
C SER A 355 -8.38 13.18 -29.86
N VAL A 356 -9.40 12.36 -29.59
CA VAL A 356 -9.24 11.03 -29.00
C VAL A 356 -8.80 10.05 -30.08
N THR A 357 -7.75 9.28 -29.79
CA THR A 357 -7.18 8.31 -30.73
C THR A 357 -8.17 7.18 -31.07
N ASN A 358 -8.00 6.57 -32.25
CA ASN A 358 -8.83 5.43 -32.65
C ASN A 358 -8.65 4.26 -31.67
N GLU A 359 -7.44 3.99 -31.22
CA GLU A 359 -7.16 2.89 -30.27
C GLU A 359 -7.84 3.12 -28.91
N ALA A 360 -7.92 4.36 -28.43
CA ALA A 360 -8.70 4.70 -27.24
C ALA A 360 -10.20 4.44 -27.47
N LYS A 361 -10.74 4.86 -28.62
CA LYS A 361 -12.16 4.65 -28.98
C LYS A 361 -12.52 3.18 -29.05
N LYS A 362 -11.64 2.32 -29.58
CA LYS A 362 -11.83 0.85 -29.59
C LYS A 362 -12.01 0.27 -28.18
N LEU A 363 -11.18 0.71 -27.23
CA LEU A 363 -11.31 0.28 -25.83
C LEU A 363 -12.62 0.78 -25.19
N ILE A 364 -13.06 1.99 -25.53
CA ILE A 364 -14.32 2.55 -25.03
C ILE A 364 -15.52 1.79 -25.61
N LEU A 365 -15.52 1.53 -26.93
CA LEU A 365 -16.55 0.75 -27.62
C LEU A 365 -16.68 -0.65 -27.01
N ARG A 366 -15.55 -1.27 -26.68
CA ARG A 366 -15.53 -2.57 -25.99
C ARG A 366 -16.29 -2.51 -24.67
N GLU A 367 -16.10 -1.50 -23.83
CA GLU A 367 -16.83 -1.40 -22.56
C GLU A 367 -18.30 -1.06 -22.76
N LEU A 368 -18.61 -0.07 -23.62
CA LEU A 368 -19.99 0.31 -23.92
C LEU A 368 -20.78 -0.86 -24.53
N SER A 369 -20.15 -1.77 -25.26
CA SER A 369 -20.81 -2.97 -25.77
C SER A 369 -21.40 -3.86 -24.66
N TRP A 370 -20.88 -3.78 -23.43
CA TRP A 370 -21.33 -4.60 -22.30
C TRP A 370 -22.41 -3.96 -21.45
N PHE A 371 -22.30 -2.65 -21.18
CA PHE A 371 -23.18 -1.97 -20.23
C PHE A 371 -23.86 -0.71 -20.80
N GLY A 372 -23.53 -0.32 -22.02
CA GLY A 372 -24.12 0.82 -22.70
C GLY A 372 -25.63 0.65 -22.90
N THR A 373 -26.31 1.78 -23.00
CA THR A 373 -27.74 1.91 -23.21
C THR A 373 -28.00 2.74 -24.47
N GLU A 374 -29.27 3.06 -24.74
CA GLU A 374 -29.67 3.99 -25.80
C GLU A 374 -28.93 5.34 -25.75
N LEU A 375 -28.38 5.72 -24.58
CA LEU A 375 -27.64 6.97 -24.42
C LEU A 375 -26.38 7.02 -25.31
N SER A 376 -25.64 5.92 -25.43
CA SER A 376 -24.38 5.88 -26.18
C SER A 376 -24.54 5.58 -27.67
N VAL A 377 -25.72 5.07 -28.09
CA VAL A 377 -26.00 4.69 -29.48
C VAL A 377 -25.71 5.79 -30.50
N PRO A 378 -26.09 7.07 -30.30
CA PRO A 378 -25.81 8.12 -31.29
C PRO A 378 -24.31 8.35 -31.51
N SER A 379 -23.51 8.30 -30.45
CA SER A 379 -22.05 8.48 -30.55
C SER A 379 -21.40 7.26 -31.22
N ILE A 380 -21.88 6.05 -30.94
CA ILE A 380 -21.37 4.82 -31.58
C ILE A 380 -21.70 4.79 -33.07
N LYS A 381 -22.94 5.12 -33.47
CA LYS A 381 -23.36 5.13 -34.89
C LYS A 381 -22.53 6.08 -35.76
N LYS A 382 -22.10 7.23 -35.22
CA LYS A 382 -21.19 8.15 -35.95
C LYS A 382 -19.84 7.50 -36.29
N LEU A 383 -19.39 6.52 -35.52
CA LEU A 383 -18.11 5.86 -35.76
C LEU A 383 -18.18 4.78 -36.85
N GLN A 384 -19.38 4.34 -37.25
CA GLN A 384 -19.55 3.41 -38.38
C GLN A 384 -19.07 4.00 -39.72
N SER A 385 -19.00 5.34 -39.82
CA SER A 385 -18.44 6.03 -41.00
C SER A 385 -16.91 6.22 -40.95
N VAL A 386 -16.25 5.82 -39.85
CA VAL A 386 -14.80 5.88 -39.70
C VAL A 386 -14.22 4.49 -40.02
N PRO A 387 -13.48 4.31 -41.13
CA PRO A 387 -13.03 2.99 -41.58
C PRO A 387 -12.29 2.18 -40.51
N GLU A 388 -11.46 2.84 -39.69
CA GLU A 388 -10.64 2.20 -38.65
C GLU A 388 -11.41 1.79 -37.38
N LEU A 389 -12.68 2.21 -37.26
CA LEU A 389 -13.54 1.97 -36.08
C LEU A 389 -14.85 1.27 -36.43
N LYS A 390 -15.11 1.05 -37.72
CA LYS A 390 -16.39 0.54 -38.20
C LYS A 390 -16.71 -0.83 -37.58
N ASP A 391 -15.75 -1.75 -37.60
CA ASP A 391 -15.97 -3.11 -37.11
C ASP A 391 -16.24 -3.12 -35.60
N GLU A 392 -15.51 -2.34 -34.80
CA GLU A 392 -15.76 -2.23 -33.37
C GLU A 392 -17.08 -1.52 -33.03
N ALA A 393 -17.48 -0.54 -33.84
CA ALA A 393 -18.75 0.17 -33.66
C ALA A 393 -19.94 -0.72 -33.99
N ASP A 394 -19.87 -1.46 -35.12
CA ASP A 394 -20.89 -2.45 -35.50
C ASP A 394 -21.01 -3.53 -34.43
N PHE A 395 -19.88 -4.08 -33.98
CA PHE A 395 -19.85 -5.09 -32.92
C PHE A 395 -20.47 -4.59 -31.61
N ALA A 396 -20.18 -3.34 -31.22
CA ALA A 396 -20.75 -2.76 -30.01
C ALA A 396 -22.29 -2.63 -30.10
N LEU A 397 -22.81 -2.13 -31.22
CA LEU A 397 -24.25 -2.02 -31.46
C LEU A 397 -24.95 -3.38 -31.49
N GLU A 398 -24.37 -4.35 -32.19
CA GLU A 398 -24.89 -5.72 -32.26
C GLU A 398 -24.99 -6.33 -30.86
N ARG A 399 -23.95 -6.18 -30.05
CA ARG A 399 -23.91 -6.71 -28.67
C ARG A 399 -24.94 -6.04 -27.76
N MET A 400 -25.22 -4.76 -27.98
CA MET A 400 -26.27 -4.01 -27.29
C MET A 400 -27.68 -4.37 -27.77
N GLY A 401 -27.81 -5.19 -28.82
CA GLY A 401 -29.10 -5.55 -29.42
C GLY A 401 -29.70 -4.46 -30.32
N ILE A 402 -28.87 -3.54 -30.81
CA ILE A 402 -29.26 -2.44 -31.69
C ILE A 402 -28.92 -2.83 -33.13
N ASN A 403 -29.95 -3.01 -33.96
CA ASN A 403 -29.81 -3.32 -35.38
C ASN A 403 -29.63 -2.07 -36.26
#